data_AF-A0A936QKF6-F1
#
_entry.id   AF-A0A936QKF6-F1
#
_cell.length_a   1.000
_cell.length_b   1.000
_cell.length_c   1.000
_cell.angle_alpha   90.00
_cell.angle_beta   90.00
_cell.angle_gamma   90.00
#
_symmetry.space_group_name_H-M   'P 1'
#
loop_
_entity.id
_entity.type
_entity.pdbx_description
1 polymer ?
#
loop_
_entity_poly.entity_id
_entity_poly.type
_entity_poly.pdbx_seq_one_letter_code
_entity_poly.pdbx_strand_id
1 'polypeptide(L)' 'MTDIKIKQNLHTLIDNLQDVRILKLVHEAVCEIIEDKRLKWNSLSENERRSIETGIEQLDKGEKINYEDIKKEFPEWIGK' A
#
# COMPACT_ATOMS: atom_id res chain seq x y z
N MET A 1 3.91 27.18 -8.67
CA MET A 1 2.42 27.10 -8.65
C MET A 1 2.03 26.65 -7.26
N THR A 2 1.06 27.30 -6.60
CA THR A 2 0.66 26.91 -5.23
C THR A 2 -0.27 25.69 -5.25
N ASP A 3 -0.25 24.87 -4.21
CA ASP A 3 -1.10 23.66 -4.12
C ASP A 3 -2.58 23.95 -4.33
N ILE A 4 -3.05 25.11 -3.83
CA ILE A 4 -4.42 25.59 -4.01
C ILE A 4 -4.75 25.78 -5.50
N LYS A 5 -3.83 26.38 -6.26
CA LYS A 5 -3.99 26.64 -7.69
C LYS A 5 -4.06 25.33 -8.49
N ILE A 6 -3.25 24.34 -8.11
CA ILE A 6 -3.25 23.01 -8.75
C ILE A 6 -4.60 22.31 -8.52
N LYS A 7 -5.11 22.30 -7.29
CA LYS A 7 -6.41 21.71 -6.95
C LYS A 7 -7.55 22.37 -7.72
N GLN A 8 -7.60 23.71 -7.73
CA GLN A 8 -8.64 24.45 -8.45
C GLN A 8 -8.65 24.15 -9.95
N ASN A 9 -7.46 24.08 -10.57
CA ASN A 9 -7.34 23.75 -11.99
C ASN A 9 -7.82 22.32 -12.29
N LEU A 10 -7.47 21.35 -11.44
CA LEU A 10 -7.92 19.96 -11.60
C LEU A 10 -9.44 19.81 -11.45
N HIS A 11 -10.03 20.45 -10.43
CA HIS A 11 -11.48 20.47 -10.26
C HIS A 11 -12.18 21.04 -11.49
N THR A 12 -11.70 22.18 -11.98
CA THR A 12 -12.27 22.83 -13.18
C THR A 12 -12.17 21.92 -14.41
N LEU A 13 -11.06 21.19 -14.57
CA LEU A 13 -10.88 20.30 -15.71
C LEU A 13 -11.83 19.10 -15.63
N ILE A 14 -11.99 18.51 -14.44
CA ILE A 14 -12.90 17.38 -14.21
C ILE A 14 -14.35 17.79 -14.43
N ASP A 15 -14.79 18.93 -13.86
CA ASP A 15 -16.18 19.38 -13.96
C ASP A 15 -16.60 19.70 -15.40
N ASN A 16 -15.65 20.18 -16.22
CA ASN A 16 -15.91 20.50 -17.63
C ASN A 16 -15.75 19.31 -18.57
N LEU A 17 -15.28 18.15 -18.08
CA LEU A 17 -15.07 16.96 -18.90
C LEU A 17 -16.40 16.24 -19.17
N GLN A 18 -16.91 16.38 -20.40
CA GLN A 18 -18.19 15.77 -20.81
C GLN A 18 -18.04 14.32 -21.30
N ASP A 19 -16.85 13.91 -21.76
CA ASP A 19 -16.63 12.54 -22.23
C ASP A 19 -16.42 11.59 -21.05
N VAL A 20 -17.48 10.84 -20.72
CA VAL A 20 -17.51 9.84 -19.65
C VAL A 20 -16.42 8.77 -19.81
N ARG A 21 -15.98 8.46 -21.04
CA ARG A 21 -14.90 7.48 -21.26
C ARG A 21 -13.57 8.02 -20.76
N ILE A 22 -13.29 9.29 -21.04
CA ILE A 22 -12.08 9.96 -20.55
C ILE A 22 -12.16 10.10 -19.03
N LEU A 23 -13.33 10.42 -18.48
CA LEU A 23 -13.52 10.51 -17.02
C LEU A 23 -13.21 9.18 -16.32
N LYS A 24 -13.64 8.05 -16.90
CA LYS A 24 -13.33 6.70 -16.39
C LYS A 24 -11.83 6.41 -16.42
N LEU A 25 -11.15 6.72 -17.52
CA LEU A 25 -9.70 6.52 -17.65
C LEU A 25 -8.92 7.37 -16.64
N VAL A 26 -9.34 8.62 -16.41
CA VAL A 26 -8.73 9.51 -15.41
C VAL A 26 -8.98 8.96 -14.00
N HIS A 27 -10.19 8.50 -13.70
CA HIS A 27 -10.51 7.87 -12.42
C HIS A 27 -9.67 6.62 -12.17
N GLU A 28 -9.60 5.70 -13.14
CA GLU A 28 -8.79 4.48 -13.06
C GLU A 28 -7.30 4.80 -12.84
N ALA A 29 -6.72 5.70 -13.63
CA ALA A 29 -5.32 6.09 -13.47
C ALA A 29 -5.04 6.75 -12.10
N VAL A 30 -5.95 7.58 -11.60
CA VAL A 30 -5.81 8.21 -10.27
C VAL A 30 -5.96 7.16 -9.16
N CYS A 31 -6.91 6.24 -9.28
CA CYS A 31 -7.07 5.12 -8.37
C CYS A 31 -5.84 4.22 -8.37
N GLU A 32 -5.27 3.88 -9.52
CA GLU A 32 -4.03 3.11 -9.62
C GLU A 32 -2.88 3.82 -8.90
N ILE A 33 -2.66 5.11 -9.17
CA ILE A 33 -1.59 5.91 -8.54
C ILE A 33 -1.78 6.04 -7.02
N ILE A 34 -3.02 6.16 -6.54
CA ILE A 34 -3.33 6.27 -5.10
C ILE A 34 -3.24 4.90 -4.41
N GLU A 35 -3.64 3.84 -5.08
CA GLU A 35 -3.60 2.47 -4.58
C GLU A 35 -2.20 1.86 -4.59
N ASP A 36 -1.28 2.34 -5.44
CA ASP A 36 0.10 1.81 -5.61
C ASP A 36 0.98 1.96 -4.35
N LYS A 37 0.49 2.63 -3.29
CA LYS A 37 1.21 2.75 -2.02
C LYS A 37 0.87 1.67 -0.99
N ARG A 38 -0.06 0.76 -1.28
CA ARG A 38 -0.43 -0.34 -0.37
C ARG A 38 -0.13 -1.68 -1.03
N LEU A 39 0.55 -2.55 -0.28
CA LEU A 39 0.74 -3.95 -0.64
C LEU A 39 -0.64 -4.60 -0.80
N LYS A 40 -1.03 -4.93 -2.04
CA LYS A 40 -2.34 -5.52 -2.32
C LYS A 40 -2.28 -6.99 -1.92
N TRP A 41 -3.18 -7.44 -1.05
CA TRP A 41 -3.27 -8.86 -0.65
C TRP A 41 -3.32 -9.79 -1.88
N ASN A 42 -4.06 -9.36 -2.91
CA ASN A 42 -4.22 -10.11 -4.15
C ASN A 42 -2.99 -10.07 -5.09
N SER A 43 -1.99 -9.21 -4.85
CA SER A 43 -0.74 -9.20 -5.62
C SER A 43 0.34 -10.10 -5.04
N LEU A 44 0.15 -10.61 -3.82
CA LEU A 44 1.04 -11.59 -3.21
C LEU A 44 0.85 -12.96 -3.86
N SER A 45 1.95 -13.68 -4.06
CA SER A 45 1.93 -15.11 -4.39
C SER A 45 1.26 -15.91 -3.28
N GLU A 46 0.82 -17.13 -3.61
CA GLU A 46 0.19 -18.01 -2.61
C GLU A 46 1.13 -18.31 -1.43
N ASN A 47 2.43 -18.48 -1.69
CA ASN A 47 3.43 -18.70 -0.64
C ASN A 47 3.61 -17.50 0.29
N GLU A 48 3.58 -16.28 -0.25
CA GLU A 48 3.68 -15.07 0.56
C GLU A 48 2.44 -14.88 1.43
N ARG A 49 1.23 -15.10 0.87
CA ARG A 49 -0.02 -15.06 1.66
C ARG A 49 0.00 -16.08 2.77
N ARG A 50 0.37 -17.33 2.45
CA ARG A 50 0.46 -18.42 3.44
C ARG A 50 1.47 -18.12 4.55
N SER A 51 2.60 -17.51 4.21
CA SER A 51 3.61 -17.09 5.20
C SER A 51 3.07 -16.03 6.15
N ILE A 52 2.31 -15.06 5.62
CA ILE A 52 1.68 -14.01 6.44
C ILE A 52 0.58 -14.60 7.32
N GLU A 53 -0.30 -15.43 6.77
CA GLU A 53 -1.36 -16.13 7.54
C GLU A 53 -0.76 -16.96 8.67
N THR A 54 0.31 -17.71 8.39
CA THR A 54 1.03 -18.49 9.40
C THR A 54 1.58 -17.58 10.51
N GLY A 55 2.21 -16.46 10.17
CA GLY A 55 2.70 -15.51 11.15
C GLY A 55 1.59 -14.92 12.03
N ILE A 56 0.42 -14.64 11.46
CA ILE A 56 -0.75 -14.16 12.22
C ILE A 56 -1.24 -15.24 13.19
N GLU A 57 -1.38 -16.49 12.74
CA GLU A 57 -1.79 -17.60 13.62
C GLU A 57 -0.80 -17.84 14.77
N GLN A 58 0.50 -17.71 14.49
CA GLN A 58 1.55 -17.81 15.52
C GLN A 58 1.39 -16.72 16.58
N LEU A 59 1.15 -15.46 16.15
CA LEU A 59 0.92 -14.35 17.06
C LEU A 59 -0.33 -14.56 17.93
N ASP A 60 -1.42 -15.06 17.36
CA ASP A 60 -2.66 -15.36 18.09
C ASP A 60 -2.46 -16.45 19.15
N LYS A 61 -1.57 -17.41 18.89
CA LYS A 61 -1.15 -18.45 19.85
C LYS A 61 -0.10 -17.96 20.85
N GLY A 62 0.38 -16.72 20.71
CA GLY A 62 1.45 -16.16 21.54
C GLY A 62 2.85 -16.68 21.18
N GLU A 63 3.01 -17.36 20.04
CA GLU A 63 4.28 -17.84 19.48
C GLU A 63 5.06 -16.66 18.88
N LYS A 64 5.56 -15.79 19.76
CA LYS A 64 6.35 -14.61 19.40
C LYS A 64 7.70 -14.63 20.11
N ILE A 65 8.69 -14.05 19.44
CA ILE A 65 10.01 -13.83 20.02
C ILE A 65 10.17 -12.34 20.30
N ASN A 66 10.73 -11.99 21.45
CA ASN A 66 10.98 -10.58 21.76
C ASN A 66 12.09 -10.03 20.88
N TYR A 67 11.93 -8.77 20.49
CA TYR A 67 12.89 -8.07 19.66
C TYR A 67 14.32 -8.08 20.24
N GLU A 68 14.46 -7.88 21.55
CA GLU A 68 15.76 -7.88 22.23
C GLU A 68 16.46 -9.25 22.18
N ASP A 69 15.71 -10.34 22.12
CA ASP A 69 16.26 -11.69 22.02
C ASP A 69 16.71 -11.99 20.59
N ILE A 70 15.90 -11.61 19.58
CA ILE A 70 16.29 -11.68 18.16
C ILE A 70 17.54 -10.85 17.89
N LYS A 71 17.63 -9.64 18.45
CA LYS A 71 18.79 -8.77 18.26
C LYS A 71 20.09 -9.36 18.82
N LYS A 72 20.00 -10.12 19.91
CA LYS A 72 21.17 -10.82 20.48
C LYS A 72 21.56 -12.03 19.66
N GLU A 73 20.58 -12.78 19.16
CA GLU A 73 20.80 -14.04 18.45
C GLU A 73 21.20 -13.83 16.98
N PHE A 74 20.64 -12.81 16.33
CA PHE A 74 20.86 -12.47 14.92
C PHE A 74 21.20 -10.97 14.75
N PRO A 75 22.35 -10.50 15.28
CA PRO A 75 22.74 -9.10 15.23
C PRO A 75 22.87 -8.57 13.79
N GLU A 76 23.16 -9.43 12.81
CA GLU A 76 23.27 -9.10 11.40
C GLU A 76 21.93 -8.80 10.70
N TRP A 77 20.80 -9.22 11.29
CA TRP A 77 19.46 -8.92 10.76
C TRP A 77 18.96 -7.54 11.17
N ILE A 78 19.53 -6.98 12.24
CA ILE A 78 19.20 -5.65 12.71
C ILE A 78 20.11 -4.67 11.97
N GLY A 79 19.54 -3.95 10.99
CA GLY A 79 20.25 -2.92 10.23
C GLY A 79 20.94 -1.92 11.16
N LYS A 80 22.16 -1.50 10.76
CA LYS A 80 22.96 -0.50 11.48
C LYS A 80 22.23 0.82 11.69
#